data_AF-A0A5E4GPJ2-F1
#
_entry.id   AF-A0A5E4GPJ2-F1
#
_cell.length_a   1.000
_cell.length_b   1.000
_cell.length_c   1.000
_cell.angle_alpha   90.00
_cell.angle_beta   90.00
_cell.angle_gamma   90.00
#
_symmetry.space_group_name_H-M   'P 1'
#
loop_
_entity.id
_entity.type
_entity.pdbx_description
1 polymer ?
#
loop_
_entity_poly.entity_id
_entity_poly.type
_entity_poly.pdbx_seq_one_letter_code
_entity_poly.pdbx_strand_id
1 'polypeptide(L)'
;LATHAFHGESLKAPAMVASAETMLERWKNYEGKEIEVFEEFRFFTSEVISRTAFSSSYIEGQHIFEMLMKLGFLLTKNSLTIRVPGI
;
A
#
# COMPACT_ATOMS: atom_id res chain seq x y z
N LEU A 1 19.92 -5.98 10.90
CA LEU A 1 19.54 -5.47 9.56
C LEU A 1 18.33 -4.54 9.60
N ALA A 2 17.21 -4.90 10.26
CA ALA A 2 16.00 -4.07 10.31
C ALA A 2 16.13 -2.76 11.12
N THR A 3 17.07 -2.68 12.06
CA THR A 3 17.19 -1.55 12.99
C THR A 3 17.53 -0.22 12.31
N HIS A 4 18.35 -0.23 11.24
CA HIS A 4 18.70 1.01 10.53
C HIS A 4 17.51 1.60 9.75
N ALA A 5 16.60 0.75 9.26
CA ALA A 5 15.48 1.19 8.42
C ALA A 5 14.47 2.10 9.16
N PHE A 6 14.41 2.01 10.49
CA PHE A 6 13.49 2.78 11.33
C PHE A 6 14.15 3.98 12.03
N HIS A 7 15.35 4.39 11.61
CA HIS A 7 15.94 5.65 12.07
C HIS A 7 15.25 6.83 11.36
N GLY A 8 15.07 7.95 12.07
CA GLY A 8 14.41 9.15 11.52
C GLY A 8 15.04 9.65 10.20
N GLU A 9 16.36 9.55 10.07
CA GLU A 9 17.08 9.92 8.84
C GLU A 9 16.86 8.96 7.67
N SER A 10 16.52 7.70 7.97
CA SER A 10 16.15 6.69 6.96
C SER A 10 14.68 6.80 6.56
N LEU A 11 13.87 7.57 7.29
CA LEU A 11 12.47 7.79 6.99
C LEU A 11 12.34 8.64 5.73
N LYS A 12 11.64 8.11 4.73
CA LYS A 12 11.35 8.84 3.48
C LYS A 12 10.10 9.71 3.63
N ALA A 13 10.05 10.54 4.68
CA ALA A 13 8.91 11.40 4.99
C ALA A 13 8.45 12.30 3.82
N PRO A 14 9.36 12.90 3.01
CA PRO A 14 8.94 13.69 1.84
C PRO A 14 8.15 12.87 0.80
N ALA A 15 8.49 11.60 0.62
CA ALA A 15 7.75 10.72 -0.29
C ALA A 15 6.35 10.42 0.25
N MET A 16 6.20 10.26 1.57
CA MET A 16 4.90 10.07 2.22
C MET A 16 4.00 11.31 2.06
N VAL A 17 4.56 12.51 2.22
CA VAL A 17 3.84 13.77 2.01
C VAL A 17 3.37 13.89 0.56
N ALA A 18 4.24 13.64 -0.42
CA ALA A 18 3.88 13.69 -1.83
C ALA A 18 2.76 12.67 -2.20
N SER A 19 2.78 11.48 -1.60
CA SER A 19 1.68 10.51 -1.75
C SER A 19 0.37 11.03 -1.16
N ALA A 20 0.41 11.71 -0.02
CA ALA A 20 -0.79 12.27 0.61
C ALA A 20 -1.36 13.43 -0.23
N GLU A 21 -0.50 14.29 -0.77
CA GLU A 21 -0.90 15.34 -1.71
C GLU A 21 -1.59 14.77 -2.96
N THR A 22 -1.03 13.67 -3.52
CA THR A 22 -1.63 12.97 -4.68
C THR A 22 -3.02 12.42 -4.34
N MET A 23 -3.20 11.84 -3.15
CA MET A 23 -4.51 11.38 -2.68
C MET A 23 -5.51 12.54 -2.54
N LEU A 24 -5.10 13.64 -1.89
CA LEU A 24 -5.96 14.82 -1.69
C LEU A 24 -6.35 15.48 -3.02
N GLU A 25 -5.46 15.49 -4.01
CA GLU A 25 -5.76 16.02 -5.35
C GLU A 25 -6.85 15.18 -6.03
N ARG A 26 -6.81 13.84 -5.90
CA ARG A 26 -7.89 12.98 -6.41
C ARG A 26 -9.20 13.25 -5.70
N TRP A 27 -9.17 13.47 -4.38
CA TRP A 27 -10.37 13.72 -3.57
C TRP A 27 -11.11 14.99 -3.97
N LYS A 28 -10.41 16.01 -4.49
CA LYS A 28 -11.05 17.23 -5.02
C LYS A 28 -12.06 16.92 -6.13
N ASN A 29 -11.86 15.86 -6.90
CA ASN A 29 -12.77 15.46 -7.99
C ASN A 29 -14.07 14.79 -7.50
N TYR A 30 -14.19 14.49 -6.20
CA TYR A 30 -15.39 13.85 -5.68
C TYR A 30 -16.52 14.84 -5.40
N GLU A 31 -16.29 16.15 -5.41
CA GLU A 31 -17.34 17.20 -5.35
C GLU A 31 -18.46 16.95 -4.31
N GLY A 32 -18.10 16.50 -3.10
CA GLY A 32 -19.08 16.22 -2.03
C GLY A 32 -19.79 14.87 -2.12
N LYS A 33 -19.37 13.99 -3.03
CA LYS A 33 -19.81 12.58 -3.08
C LYS A 33 -19.18 11.78 -1.94
N GLU A 34 -19.90 10.75 -1.50
CA GLU A 34 -19.34 9.75 -0.61
C GLU A 34 -18.14 9.06 -1.27
N ILE A 35 -17.10 8.83 -0.47
CA ILE A 35 -15.87 8.15 -0.90
C ILE A 35 -15.70 6.86 -0.12
N GLU A 36 -15.20 5.83 -0.79
CA GLU A 36 -14.74 4.64 -0.09
C GLU A 36 -13.33 4.92 0.47
N VAL A 37 -13.30 5.39 1.72
CA VAL A 37 -12.08 5.76 2.45
C VAL A 37 -11.09 4.60 2.59
N PHE A 38 -11.55 3.35 2.72
CA PHE A 38 -10.64 2.20 2.84
C PHE A 38 -9.92 1.90 1.52
N GLU A 39 -10.62 1.93 0.38
CA GLU A 39 -10.00 1.85 -0.95
C GLU A 39 -8.95 2.97 -1.16
N GLU A 40 -9.28 4.21 -0.79
CA GLU A 40 -8.38 5.36 -0.91
C GLU A 40 -7.12 5.20 -0.07
N PHE A 41 -7.25 4.76 1.19
CA PHE A 41 -6.10 4.50 2.05
C PHE A 41 -5.26 3.31 1.58
N ARG A 42 -5.89 2.29 0.98
CA ARG A 42 -5.13 1.19 0.36
C ARG A 42 -4.28 1.73 -0.79
N PHE A 43 -4.83 2.61 -1.64
CA PHE A 43 -4.10 3.21 -2.74
C PHE A 43 -2.95 4.09 -2.25
N PHE A 44 -3.21 4.94 -1.25
CA PHE A 44 -2.20 5.77 -0.60
C PHE A 44 -1.05 4.92 -0.04
N THR A 45 -1.37 3.83 0.66
CA THR A 45 -0.37 2.92 1.24
C THR A 45 0.49 2.26 0.14
N SER A 46 -0.14 1.86 -0.97
CA SER A 46 0.57 1.33 -2.15
C SER A 46 1.56 2.36 -2.70
N GLU A 47 1.13 3.62 -2.88
CA GLU A 47 2.02 4.68 -3.33
C GLU A 47 3.19 4.93 -2.38
N VAL A 48 2.93 5.00 -1.07
CA VAL A 48 3.95 5.22 -0.05
C VAL A 48 4.99 4.11 -0.09
N ILE A 49 4.56 2.85 -0.01
CA ILE A 49 5.49 1.71 -0.02
C ILE A 49 6.27 1.71 -1.33
N SER A 50 5.62 1.96 -2.45
CA SER A 50 6.28 1.90 -3.76
C SER A 50 7.31 3.02 -3.97
N ARG A 51 6.98 4.25 -3.58
CA ARG A 51 7.92 5.39 -3.66
C ARG A 51 9.07 5.24 -2.68
N THR A 52 8.86 4.60 -1.54
CA THR A 52 9.90 4.44 -0.51
C THR A 52 10.79 3.22 -0.73
N ALA A 53 10.23 2.10 -1.20
CA ALA A 53 10.96 0.84 -1.41
C ALA A 53 11.55 0.72 -2.83
N PHE A 54 10.89 1.27 -3.86
CA PHE A 54 11.31 1.13 -5.27
C PHE A 54 11.80 2.44 -5.89
N SER A 55 11.71 3.56 -5.17
CA SER A 55 12.23 4.89 -5.56
C SER A 55 11.84 5.29 -6.99
N SER A 56 12.78 5.31 -7.95
CA SER A 56 12.52 5.72 -9.34
C SER A 56 11.65 4.73 -10.11
N SER A 57 11.48 3.51 -9.62
CA SER A 57 10.64 2.47 -10.22
C SER A 57 9.30 2.29 -9.48
N TYR A 58 8.80 3.36 -8.83
CA TYR A 58 7.61 3.27 -7.99
C TYR A 58 6.34 2.81 -8.73
N ILE A 59 6.19 3.11 -10.02
CA ILE A 59 5.04 2.64 -10.82
C ILE A 59 5.02 1.11 -10.88
N GLU A 60 6.16 0.49 -11.20
CA GLU A 60 6.33 -0.97 -11.18
C GLU A 60 6.10 -1.52 -9.75
N GLY A 61 6.61 -0.81 -8.74
CA GLY A 61 6.42 -1.14 -7.34
C GLY A 61 4.95 -1.17 -6.92
N GLN A 62 4.13 -0.22 -7.40
CA GLN A 62 2.69 -0.19 -7.12
C GLN A 62 2.01 -1.43 -7.68
N HIS A 63 2.36 -1.82 -8.90
CA HIS A 63 1.83 -3.04 -9.52
C HIS A 63 2.20 -4.29 -8.70
N ILE A 64 3.45 -4.41 -8.25
CA ILE A 64 3.92 -5.50 -7.40
C ILE A 64 3.14 -5.53 -6.08
N PHE A 65 2.98 -4.37 -5.42
CA PHE A 65 2.25 -4.28 -4.15
C PHE A 65 0.78 -4.72 -4.30
N GLU A 66 0.10 -4.29 -5.36
CA GLU A 66 -1.26 -4.74 -5.66
C GLU A 66 -1.35 -6.24 -5.89
N MET A 67 -0.39 -6.84 -6.60
CA MET A 67 -0.32 -8.30 -6.79
C MET A 67 -0.11 -9.02 -5.45
N LEU A 68 0.78 -8.53 -4.59
CA LEU A 68 1.03 -9.10 -3.26
C LEU A 68 -0.22 -9.02 -2.36
N MET A 69 -0.95 -7.90 -2.39
CA MET A 69 -2.21 -7.75 -1.66
C MET A 69 -3.26 -8.77 -2.13
N LYS A 70 -3.42 -8.93 -3.45
CA LYS A 70 -4.33 -9.93 -4.04
C LYS A 70 -3.92 -11.36 -3.64
N LEU A 71 -2.64 -11.68 -3.68
CA LEU A 71 -2.11 -12.97 -3.24
C LEU A 71 -2.39 -13.21 -1.76
N GLY A 72 -2.10 -12.23 -0.90
CA GLY A 72 -2.37 -12.32 0.54
C GLY A 72 -3.84 -12.58 0.84
N PHE A 73 -4.75 -11.85 0.18
CA PHE A 73 -6.19 -12.08 0.30
C PHE A 73 -6.61 -13.50 -0.09
N LEU A 74 -6.10 -14.03 -1.21
CA LEU A 74 -6.37 -15.39 -1.66
C LEU A 74 -5.83 -16.44 -0.67
N LEU A 75 -4.62 -16.23 -0.13
CA LEU A 75 -4.03 -17.12 0.86
C LEU A 75 -4.84 -17.13 2.15
N THR A 76 -5.27 -15.97 2.67
CA THR A 76 -6.14 -15.89 3.84
C THR A 76 -7.47 -16.59 3.60
N LYS A 77 -8.13 -16.34 2.46
CA LYS A 77 -9.39 -17.00 2.12
C LYS A 77 -9.25 -18.53 2.03
N ASN A 78 -8.15 -19.02 1.46
CA ASN A 78 -7.88 -20.46 1.36
C ASN A 78 -7.43 -21.09 2.69
N SER A 79 -6.73 -20.36 3.56
CA SER A 79 -6.36 -20.88 4.89
C SER A 79 -7.58 -21.22 5.76
N LEU A 80 -8.72 -20.58 5.50
CA LEU A 80 -9.99 -20.84 6.17
C LEU A 80 -10.75 -22.04 5.57
N THR A 81 -10.34 -22.54 4.41
CA THR A 81 -10.99 -23.66 3.70
C THR A 81 -10.13 -24.91 3.61
N ILE A 82 -8.81 -24.79 3.73
CA ILE A 82 -7.88 -25.92 3.77
C ILE A 82 -7.98 -26.57 5.15
N ARG A 83 -8.72 -27.68 5.23
CA ARG A 83 -8.57 -28.64 6.32
C ARG A 83 -7.27 -29.40 6.06
N VAL A 84 -6.24 -29.14 6.86
CA VAL A 84 -4.98 -29.89 6.77
C VAL A 84 -5.30 -31.36 7.11
N PRO A 85 -5.16 -32.32 6.19
CA PRO A 85 -5.46 -33.71 6.51
C PRO A 85 -4.52 -34.19 7.63
N GLY A 86 -5.07 -34.52 8.80
CA GLY A 86 -4.31 -34.99 9.96
C GLY A 86 -4.22 -34.03 11.15
N ILE A 87 -4.89 -32.87 11.10
CA ILE A 87 -5.26 -32.05 12.28
C ILE A 87 -6.79 -31.99 12.36
#